data_AF-A0A354TIT7-F1
#
_entry.id   AF-A0A354TIT7-F1
#
_cell.length_a   1.000
_cell.length_b   1.000
_cell.length_c   1.000
_cell.angle_alpha   90.00
_cell.angle_beta   90.00
_cell.angle_gamma   90.00
#
_symmetry.space_group_name_H-M   'P 1'
#
loop_
_entity.id
_entity.type
_entity.pdbx_description
1 polymer ?
#
loop_
_entity_poly.entity_id
_entity_poly.type
_entity_poly.pdbx_seq_one_letter_code
_entity_poly.pdbx_strand_id
1 'polypeptide(L)'
;MNHRLPFWTVILPACACLGLHAQTPPAPEPAALTTTRAAFLRQIMAESQLLTEQYERALAKSETEVAAAGDYEEARTIRLRREQLKALYTGTASSLATPMPLAQARLTGSAQASGEMLVGWRSNGSGAEWLNFRLLPGRYHLEFEANMSDAPVAGSIYASSKFQPQQAAVFEFNEVTLLGASAENRRAFEIARSADETTFTTVRVGPLTLARSPVTLRFTSTAGYPANIIRLRNFRLAPIMEEAAAPVPATTASADVSATLQQATTQLRGALESARQSAADAYLADLQHLAASKPALKPQIEAETRRIRRLVDQKTGPTGIRAITTAASGLNGFEDIIDARLADAEPVSGDRFTIVHEGREQLIRLLWVKCAPTAETDPGVKNLARHFKIADEDVVAIGRAAREFTAGYLRDKPLRLLVRPDRDKDGTLAALLFLPDVGLYQNVLVGHGLAAVVVPPPGDSKRNATERALLATLEARENDAKQRKPPSGAWALQAESTGGPKP
;
A
#
# COMPACT_ATOMS: atom_id res chain seq x y z
N MET A 1 77.13 -27.89 28.07
CA MET A 1 76.89 -28.48 29.41
C MET A 1 75.47 -28.13 29.81
N ASN A 2 74.69 -29.16 30.11
CA ASN A 2 73.34 -29.08 30.66
C ASN A 2 73.31 -28.32 31.99
N HIS A 3 72.15 -27.74 32.27
CA HIS A 3 71.41 -27.70 33.55
C HIS A 3 70.77 -26.32 33.72
N ARG A 4 69.56 -26.13 34.23
CA ARG A 4 68.37 -26.95 34.53
C ARG A 4 67.33 -25.90 34.98
N LEU A 5 66.05 -26.15 34.67
CA LEU A 5 64.81 -25.57 35.28
C LEU A 5 64.82 -25.73 36.84
N PRO A 6 63.81 -25.32 37.68
CA PRO A 6 62.35 -25.14 37.41
C PRO A 6 61.55 -24.18 38.37
N PHE A 7 60.21 -24.27 38.28
CA PHE A 7 59.10 -23.88 39.22
C PHE A 7 58.51 -22.44 39.13
N TRP A 8 57.30 -22.25 38.55
CA TRP A 8 55.92 -22.35 39.12
C TRP A 8 55.70 -21.33 40.27
N THR A 9 54.82 -20.31 40.20
CA THR A 9 53.35 -20.40 40.25
C THR A 9 52.68 -19.00 40.11
N VAL A 10 51.57 -18.96 39.34
CA VAL A 10 50.25 -18.30 39.47
C VAL A 10 50.09 -16.89 40.12
N ILE A 11 49.27 -16.05 39.46
CA ILE A 11 48.12 -15.21 39.96
C ILE A 11 48.07 -13.83 39.25
N LEU A 12 47.07 -13.64 38.37
CA LEU A 12 46.49 -12.34 37.97
C LEU A 12 45.70 -11.76 39.17
N PRO A 13 45.46 -10.43 39.36
CA PRO A 13 45.02 -9.51 38.29
C PRO A 13 45.39 -8.01 38.43
N ALA A 14 44.92 -7.23 37.44
CA ALA A 14 44.38 -5.85 37.55
C ALA A 14 45.27 -4.63 37.18
N CYS A 15 44.60 -3.75 36.42
CA CYS A 15 44.77 -2.31 36.22
C CYS A 15 45.98 -1.83 35.39
N ALA A 16 45.79 -1.58 34.09
CA ALA A 16 45.14 -0.38 33.51
C ALA A 16 46.05 0.86 33.51
N CYS A 17 46.84 0.99 32.44
CA CYS A 17 47.37 2.26 31.93
C CYS A 17 47.50 2.13 30.40
N LEU A 18 46.42 2.38 29.67
CA LEU A 18 46.47 2.67 28.24
C LEU A 18 45.69 3.95 27.98
N GLY A 19 46.32 4.81 27.19
CA GLY A 19 46.08 6.24 27.17
C GLY A 19 44.69 6.64 26.71
N LEU A 20 44.20 7.72 27.31
CA LEU A 20 43.15 8.57 26.78
C LEU A 20 43.43 8.89 25.31
N HIS A 21 42.75 8.18 24.41
CA HIS A 21 42.40 8.76 23.12
C HIS A 21 41.18 9.65 23.38
N ALA A 22 41.39 10.96 23.25
CA ALA A 22 40.31 11.93 23.16
C ALA A 22 39.38 11.49 22.03
N GLN A 23 38.17 11.03 22.39
CA GLN A 23 37.09 10.84 21.44
C GLN A 23 36.71 12.21 20.92
N THR A 24 37.15 12.54 19.71
CA THR A 24 36.48 13.53 18.88
C THR A 24 34.98 13.20 18.87
N PRO A 25 34.09 14.15 19.17
CA PRO A 25 32.65 13.89 19.12
C PRO A 25 32.29 13.34 17.73
N PRO A 26 31.44 12.31 17.64
CA PRO A 26 30.99 11.81 16.34
C PRO A 26 30.35 12.97 15.59
N ALA A 27 30.78 13.18 14.35
CA ALA A 27 30.20 14.20 13.48
C ALA A 27 28.66 14.04 13.49
N PRO A 28 27.90 15.14 13.56
CA PRO A 28 26.45 15.07 13.62
C PRO A 28 25.94 14.29 12.41
N GLU A 29 25.29 13.16 12.70
CA GLU A 29 24.65 12.31 11.69
C GLU A 29 23.72 13.22 10.86
N PRO A 30 23.80 13.20 9.52
CA PRO A 30 23.03 14.13 8.69
C PRO A 30 21.55 13.97 9.00
N ALA A 31 20.83 15.08 9.20
CA ALA A 31 19.45 15.09 9.69
C ALA A 31 18.48 14.22 8.86
N ALA A 32 18.82 13.96 7.60
CA ALA A 32 18.11 13.04 6.71
C ALA A 32 18.23 11.56 7.16
N LEU A 33 19.38 11.12 7.66
CA LEU A 33 19.60 9.76 8.15
C LEU A 33 18.94 9.52 9.51
N THR A 34 18.92 10.53 10.39
CA THR A 34 18.21 10.43 11.67
C THR A 34 16.69 10.36 11.47
N THR A 35 16.16 11.11 10.50
CA THR A 35 14.73 11.03 10.14
C THR A 35 14.37 9.72 9.44
N THR A 36 15.18 9.21 8.51
CA THR A 36 14.90 7.91 7.86
C THR A 36 15.03 6.75 8.83
N ARG A 37 16.01 6.78 9.73
CA ARG A 37 16.16 5.77 10.79
C ARG A 37 14.98 5.81 11.76
N ALA A 38 14.54 6.99 12.18
CA ALA A 38 13.36 7.12 13.04
C ALA A 38 12.07 6.66 12.33
N ALA A 39 11.91 6.97 11.04
CA ALA A 39 10.78 6.51 10.23
C ALA A 39 10.78 4.99 10.04
N PHE A 40 11.95 4.41 9.75
CA PHE A 40 12.13 2.96 9.60
C PHE A 40 11.87 2.21 10.91
N LEU A 41 12.36 2.73 12.05
CA LEU A 41 12.08 2.14 13.36
C LEU A 41 10.59 2.22 13.71
N ARG A 42 9.91 3.32 13.39
CA ARG A 42 8.44 3.40 13.55
C ARG A 42 7.71 2.41 12.64
N GLN A 43 8.17 2.24 11.40
CA GLN A 43 7.58 1.28 10.47
C GLN A 43 7.76 -0.16 10.97
N ILE A 44 8.96 -0.54 11.40
CA ILE A 44 9.22 -1.86 11.99
C ILE A 44 8.37 -2.05 13.24
N MET A 45 8.25 -1.04 14.10
CA MET A 45 7.42 -1.15 15.29
C MET A 45 5.93 -1.31 14.94
N ALA A 46 5.42 -0.58 13.95
CA ALA A 46 4.04 -0.72 13.47
C ALA A 46 3.77 -2.09 12.83
N GLU A 47 4.69 -2.58 11.98
CA GLU A 47 4.61 -3.91 11.38
C GLU A 47 4.70 -5.01 12.45
N SER A 48 5.55 -4.82 13.47
CA SER A 48 5.65 -5.75 14.60
C SER A 48 4.41 -5.75 15.49
N GLN A 49 3.74 -4.60 15.65
CA GLN A 49 2.49 -4.48 16.40
C GLN A 49 1.35 -5.20 15.67
N LEU A 50 1.23 -5.02 14.36
CA LEU A 50 0.21 -5.70 13.55
C LEU A 50 0.40 -7.23 13.58
N LEU A 51 1.65 -7.70 13.48
CA LEU A 51 1.98 -9.12 13.63
C LEU A 51 1.63 -9.65 15.03
N THR A 52 1.87 -8.83 16.07
CA THR A 52 1.53 -9.19 17.46
C THR A 52 0.03 -9.23 17.68
N GLU A 53 -0.76 -8.32 17.11
CA GLU A 53 -2.22 -8.33 17.15
C GLU A 53 -2.81 -9.55 16.43
N GLN A 54 -2.25 -9.89 15.27
CA GLN A 54 -2.63 -11.11 14.54
C GLN A 54 -2.30 -12.36 15.37
N TYR A 55 -1.14 -12.37 16.03
CA TYR A 55 -0.73 -13.44 16.91
C TYR A 55 -1.62 -13.54 18.16
N GLU A 56 -2.03 -12.41 18.74
CA GLU A 56 -2.99 -12.38 19.86
C GLU A 56 -4.34 -12.95 19.47
N ARG A 57 -4.86 -12.59 18.28
CA ARG A 57 -6.11 -13.14 17.76
C ARG A 57 -6.00 -14.64 17.48
N ALA A 58 -4.87 -15.10 16.97
CA ALA A 58 -4.61 -16.52 16.76
C ALA A 58 -4.54 -17.29 18.10
N LEU A 59 -3.87 -16.73 19.11
CA LEU A 59 -3.83 -17.31 20.46
C LEU A 59 -5.20 -17.32 21.13
N ALA A 60 -6.02 -16.28 20.97
CA ALA A 60 -7.38 -16.23 21.50
C ALA A 60 -8.27 -17.30 20.83
N LYS A 61 -8.13 -17.50 19.52
CA LYS A 61 -8.83 -18.57 18.80
C LYS A 61 -8.37 -19.96 19.26
N SER A 62 -7.06 -20.15 19.43
CA SER A 62 -6.49 -21.40 19.94
C SER A 62 -6.93 -21.68 21.38
N GLU A 63 -7.01 -20.67 22.26
CA GLU A 63 -7.58 -20.80 23.61
C GLU A 63 -9.02 -21.32 23.56
N THR A 64 -9.85 -20.77 22.67
CA THR A 64 -11.25 -21.21 22.53
C THR A 64 -11.39 -22.63 21.97
N GLU A 65 -10.55 -23.02 21.01
CA GLU A 65 -10.59 -24.35 20.39
C GLU A 65 -10.11 -25.44 21.37
N VAL A 66 -9.03 -25.17 22.12
CA VAL A 66 -8.46 -26.08 23.11
C VAL A 66 -9.39 -26.19 24.34
N ALA A 67 -10.01 -25.08 24.78
CA ALA A 67 -11.02 -25.11 25.82
C ALA A 67 -12.28 -25.89 25.40
N ALA A 68 -12.66 -25.84 24.11
CA ALA A 68 -13.76 -26.63 23.56
C ALA A 68 -13.42 -28.12 23.43
N ALA A 69 -12.14 -28.47 23.25
CA ALA A 69 -11.65 -29.84 23.21
C ALA A 69 -11.53 -30.49 24.61
N GLY A 70 -11.64 -29.71 25.69
CA GLY A 70 -11.61 -30.19 27.07
C GLY A 70 -10.22 -30.16 27.74
N ASP A 71 -9.20 -29.66 27.04
CA ASP A 71 -7.82 -29.59 27.52
C ASP A 71 -7.53 -28.26 28.24
N TYR A 72 -8.10 -28.13 29.44
CA TYR A 72 -8.07 -26.88 30.22
C TYR A 72 -6.66 -26.42 30.66
N GLU A 73 -5.69 -27.32 30.78
CA GLU A 73 -4.31 -26.96 31.14
C GLU A 73 -3.59 -26.22 30.00
N GLU A 74 -3.80 -26.65 28.77
CA GLU A 74 -3.20 -26.02 27.60
C GLU A 74 -3.88 -24.67 27.29
N ALA A 75 -5.20 -24.57 27.45
CA ALA A 75 -5.91 -23.29 27.38
C ALA A 75 -5.38 -22.27 28.41
N ARG A 76 -5.04 -22.71 29.62
CA ARG A 76 -4.48 -21.84 30.67
C ARG A 76 -3.07 -21.34 30.32
N THR A 77 -2.22 -22.16 29.71
CA THR A 77 -0.86 -21.73 29.31
C THR A 77 -0.93 -20.73 28.14
N ILE A 78 -1.83 -20.94 27.18
CA ILE A 78 -2.11 -20.00 26.09
C ILE A 78 -2.59 -18.65 26.64
N ARG A 79 -3.50 -18.68 27.61
CA ARG A 79 -4.00 -17.47 28.28
C ARG A 79 -2.89 -16.70 29.00
N LEU A 80 -2.04 -17.38 29.77
CA LEU A 80 -0.89 -16.75 30.44
C LEU A 80 0.08 -16.12 29.46
N ARG A 81 0.33 -16.78 28.32
CA ARG A 81 1.20 -16.25 27.25
C ARG A 81 0.58 -15.02 26.58
N ARG A 82 -0.74 -14.98 26.41
CA ARG A 82 -1.47 -13.80 25.94
C ARG A 82 -1.36 -12.64 26.93
N GLU A 83 -1.51 -12.90 28.22
CA GLU A 83 -1.38 -11.88 29.28
C GLU A 83 0.05 -11.33 29.38
N GLN A 84 1.07 -12.18 29.22
CA GLN A 84 2.48 -11.76 29.15
C GLN A 84 2.77 -10.90 27.93
N LEU A 85 2.23 -11.25 26.75
CA LEU A 85 2.35 -10.41 25.56
C LEU A 85 1.66 -9.06 25.78
N LYS A 86 0.44 -9.03 26.32
CA LYS A 86 -0.24 -7.77 26.64
C LYS A 86 0.56 -6.89 27.60
N ALA A 87 1.16 -7.47 28.64
CA ALA A 87 1.97 -6.76 29.62
C ALA A 87 3.23 -6.13 29.01
N LEU A 88 3.86 -6.79 28.03
CA LEU A 88 5.02 -6.24 27.30
C LEU A 88 4.65 -5.02 26.46
N TYR A 89 3.41 -4.95 25.95
CA TYR A 89 2.96 -3.87 25.09
C TYR A 89 2.16 -2.76 25.79
N THR A 90 1.71 -2.97 27.04
CA THR A 90 1.04 -1.94 27.86
C THR A 90 1.91 -0.71 28.17
N GLY A 91 3.23 -0.78 27.96
CA GLY A 91 4.15 0.38 28.05
C GLY A 91 4.50 1.05 26.70
N THR A 92 4.06 0.47 25.58
CA THR A 92 4.35 0.94 24.21
C THR A 92 3.10 1.37 23.45
N ALA A 93 2.00 1.61 24.14
CA ALA A 93 0.78 2.19 23.59
C ALA A 93 0.97 3.68 23.22
N SER A 94 1.97 3.99 22.39
CA SER A 94 1.91 5.16 21.52
C SER A 94 1.05 4.74 20.35
N SER A 95 -0.20 5.19 20.39
CA SER A 95 -1.26 4.91 19.43
C SER A 95 -0.77 4.96 17.98
N LEU A 96 -1.45 4.23 17.10
CA LEU A 96 -1.39 4.35 15.63
C LEU A 96 -1.66 5.79 15.11
N ALA A 97 -1.81 6.77 16.01
CA ALA A 97 -2.01 8.16 15.69
C ALA A 97 -0.73 8.78 15.12
N THR A 98 -0.86 9.38 13.93
CA THR A 98 0.24 10.10 13.30
C THR A 98 0.37 11.48 13.94
N PRO A 99 1.50 11.83 14.58
CA PRO A 99 1.69 13.14 15.18
C PRO A 99 1.79 14.22 14.09
N MET A 100 1.16 15.37 14.33
CA MET A 100 1.23 16.56 13.48
C MET A 100 2.08 17.63 14.16
N PRO A 101 3.42 17.61 13.98
CA PRO A 101 4.30 18.53 14.70
C PRO A 101 4.08 19.98 14.26
N LEU A 102 4.03 20.90 15.23
CA LEU A 102 3.87 22.33 14.97
C LEU A 102 5.07 22.94 14.23
N ALA A 103 6.27 22.37 14.37
CA ALA A 103 7.46 22.80 13.65
C ALA A 103 7.32 22.65 12.12
N GLN A 104 6.44 21.78 11.65
CA GLN A 104 6.16 21.57 10.23
C GLN A 104 4.93 22.37 9.75
N ALA A 105 4.24 23.06 10.65
CA ALA A 105 3.08 23.86 10.31
C ALA A 105 3.52 25.22 9.74
N ARG A 106 2.97 25.58 8.58
CA ARG A 106 3.01 26.94 8.05
C ARG A 106 1.92 27.76 8.74
N LEU A 107 2.32 28.79 9.48
CA LEU A 107 1.40 29.65 10.20
C LEU A 107 0.93 30.82 9.32
N THR A 108 -0.34 31.21 9.49
CA THR A 108 -0.96 32.34 8.77
C THR A 108 -1.70 33.26 9.74
N GLY A 109 -1.79 34.55 9.38
CA GLY A 109 -2.46 35.56 10.20
C GLY A 109 -1.67 35.90 11.47
N SER A 110 -2.34 35.88 12.62
CA SER A 110 -1.71 36.18 13.92
C SER A 110 -1.35 34.93 14.73
N ALA A 111 -1.62 33.74 14.21
CA ALA A 111 -1.24 32.48 14.84
C ALA A 111 0.28 32.37 14.99
N GLN A 112 0.73 31.95 16.17
CA GLN A 112 2.14 31.81 16.54
C GLN A 112 2.37 30.47 17.22
N ALA A 113 3.51 29.83 16.95
CA ALA A 113 3.97 28.68 17.70
C ALA A 113 4.85 29.16 18.87
N SER A 114 4.45 28.82 20.09
CA SER A 114 5.22 29.04 21.32
C SER A 114 5.57 27.68 21.91
N GLY A 115 6.77 27.19 21.61
CA GLY A 115 7.18 25.81 21.92
C GLY A 115 6.26 24.79 21.23
N GLU A 116 5.64 23.92 22.01
CA GLU A 116 4.69 22.90 21.52
C GLU A 116 3.23 23.38 21.49
N MET A 117 2.98 24.69 21.63
CA MET A 117 1.64 25.27 21.66
C MET A 117 1.40 26.24 20.49
N LEU A 118 0.22 26.17 19.86
CA LEU A 118 -0.30 27.20 18.99
C LEU A 118 -1.10 28.23 19.80
N VAL A 119 -0.72 29.49 19.65
CA VAL A 119 -1.30 30.66 20.34
C VAL A 119 -1.53 31.80 19.35
N GLY A 120 -2.05 32.94 19.83
CA GLY A 120 -2.08 34.18 19.02
C GLY A 120 -3.29 34.31 18.09
N TRP A 121 -4.40 33.63 18.34
CA TRP A 121 -5.61 33.60 17.51
C TRP A 121 -6.43 34.91 17.49
N ARG A 122 -5.81 36.05 17.16
CA ARG A 122 -6.38 37.40 17.33
C ARG A 122 -7.08 37.95 16.10
N SER A 123 -6.69 37.51 14.90
CA SER A 123 -7.23 37.97 13.62
C SER A 123 -8.08 36.89 12.94
N ASN A 124 -9.05 37.32 12.13
CA ASN A 124 -9.79 36.41 11.26
C ASN A 124 -8.84 35.72 10.27
N GLY A 125 -9.07 34.43 9.99
CA GLY A 125 -8.24 33.63 9.10
C GLY A 125 -6.87 33.26 9.66
N SER A 126 -6.66 33.39 10.97
CA SER A 126 -5.46 32.86 11.62
C SER A 126 -5.47 31.34 11.52
N GLY A 127 -4.35 30.74 11.17
CA GLY A 127 -4.33 29.32 10.85
C GLY A 127 -2.95 28.68 10.89
N ALA A 128 -2.98 27.35 10.83
CA ALA A 128 -1.83 26.48 10.71
C ALA A 128 -2.10 25.48 9.57
N GLU A 129 -1.13 25.33 8.68
CA GLU A 129 -1.23 24.47 7.49
C GLU A 129 -0.06 23.49 7.45
N TRP A 130 -0.36 22.20 7.32
CA TRP A 130 0.63 21.13 7.13
C TRP A 130 0.63 20.70 5.67
N LEU A 131 1.73 21.00 4.98
CA LEU A 131 1.92 20.72 3.56
C LEU A 131 2.54 19.34 3.36
N ASN A 132 2.13 18.65 2.28
CA ASN A 132 2.69 17.37 1.86
C ASN A 132 2.69 16.30 2.97
N PHE A 133 1.66 16.29 3.80
CA PHE A 133 1.55 15.39 4.93
C PHE A 133 1.26 13.96 4.43
N ARG A 134 2.19 13.03 4.68
CA ARG A 134 2.11 11.65 4.18
C ARG A 134 1.34 10.78 5.16
N LEU A 135 0.14 10.40 4.78
CA LEU A 135 -0.75 9.51 5.53
C LEU A 135 -1.17 8.32 4.66
N LEU A 136 -1.57 7.21 5.27
CA LEU A 136 -2.24 6.15 4.52
C LEU A 136 -3.67 6.61 4.19
N PRO A 137 -4.21 6.35 2.98
CA PRO A 137 -5.62 6.61 2.72
C PRO A 137 -6.52 5.87 3.72
N GLY A 138 -7.52 6.55 4.28
CA GLY A 138 -8.36 5.99 5.35
C GLY A 138 -9.19 7.04 6.10
N ARG A 139 -9.92 6.59 7.13
CA ARG A 139 -10.71 7.46 8.02
C ARG A 139 -9.91 7.79 9.27
N TYR A 140 -9.88 9.07 9.64
CA TYR A 140 -9.11 9.56 10.77
C TYR A 140 -9.94 10.48 11.67
N HIS A 141 -9.59 10.53 12.95
CA HIS A 141 -9.92 11.64 13.84
C HIS A 141 -8.70 12.49 14.08
N LEU A 142 -8.89 13.81 14.06
CA LEU A 142 -7.96 14.74 14.64
C LEU A 142 -8.18 14.79 16.14
N GLU A 143 -7.12 14.59 16.90
CA GLU A 143 -7.10 14.76 18.36
C GLU A 143 -6.07 15.82 18.71
N PHE A 144 -6.44 16.73 19.60
CA PHE A 144 -5.54 17.72 20.17
C PHE A 144 -6.05 18.16 21.54
N GLU A 145 -5.22 18.87 22.27
CA GLU A 145 -5.54 19.44 23.57
C GLU A 145 -5.74 20.95 23.44
N ALA A 146 -6.83 21.46 23.98
CA ALA A 146 -7.21 22.87 23.90
C ALA A 146 -7.41 23.50 25.28
N ASN A 147 -6.99 24.74 25.43
CA ASN A 147 -7.37 25.61 26.54
C ASN A 147 -7.80 26.96 25.98
N MET A 148 -8.93 27.49 26.47
CA MET A 148 -9.40 28.84 26.17
C MET A 148 -9.67 29.57 27.47
N SER A 149 -8.91 30.62 27.75
CA SER A 149 -9.02 31.45 28.95
C SER A 149 -9.23 32.93 28.57
N ASP A 150 -9.47 33.78 29.56
CA ASP A 150 -9.61 35.22 29.34
C ASP A 150 -8.24 35.87 29.17
N ALA A 151 -8.16 36.89 28.31
CA ALA A 151 -6.95 37.70 28.25
C ALA A 151 -6.83 38.58 29.52
N PRO A 152 -5.64 38.67 30.14
CA PRO A 152 -5.45 39.53 31.30
C PRO A 152 -5.66 40.99 30.90
N VAL A 153 -6.52 41.68 31.65
CA VAL A 153 -6.93 43.07 31.38
C VAL A 153 -5.82 44.07 31.75
N ALA A 154 -4.85 43.67 32.59
CA ALA A 154 -3.79 44.55 33.06
C ALA A 154 -2.63 44.65 32.04
N GLY A 155 -2.45 45.84 31.44
CA GLY A 155 -1.27 46.20 30.64
C GLY A 155 -1.34 45.89 29.14
N SER A 156 -2.47 45.35 28.64
CA SER A 156 -2.65 45.14 27.20
C SER A 156 -3.06 46.44 26.51
N ILE A 157 -2.32 46.84 25.47
CA ILE A 157 -2.63 47.96 24.55
C ILE A 157 -4.02 47.77 23.87
N TYR A 158 -4.62 46.59 24.02
CA TYR A 158 -5.88 46.17 23.43
C TYR A 158 -7.04 46.07 24.43
N ALA A 159 -6.83 46.46 25.70
CA ALA A 159 -7.87 46.57 26.73
C ALA A 159 -8.80 47.78 26.48
N SER A 160 -9.24 47.98 25.24
CA SER A 160 -10.39 48.82 24.97
C SER A 160 -11.64 48.07 25.43
N SER A 161 -12.55 48.76 26.11
CA SER A 161 -13.86 48.27 26.56
C SER A 161 -14.78 47.69 25.47
N LYS A 162 -14.30 47.60 24.22
CA LYS A 162 -15.03 47.16 23.04
C LYS A 162 -14.95 45.66 22.78
N PHE A 163 -13.99 44.93 23.36
CA PHE A 163 -13.83 43.50 23.14
C PHE A 163 -14.16 42.71 24.41
N GLN A 164 -15.28 42.00 24.40
CA GLN A 164 -15.69 41.11 25.48
C GLN A 164 -15.16 39.69 25.24
N PRO A 165 -14.68 38.98 26.28
CA PRO A 165 -14.30 37.57 26.16
C PRO A 165 -15.49 36.74 25.67
N GLN A 166 -15.24 35.90 24.67
CA GLN A 166 -16.27 35.01 24.13
C GLN A 166 -16.35 33.72 24.96
N GLN A 167 -17.51 33.07 24.95
CA GLN A 167 -17.76 31.81 25.67
C GLN A 167 -17.27 30.58 24.89
N ALA A 168 -17.18 30.69 23.57
CA ALA A 168 -16.69 29.63 22.71
C ALA A 168 -15.93 30.22 21.51
N ALA A 169 -14.92 29.48 21.04
CA ALA A 169 -14.17 29.79 19.83
C ALA A 169 -14.39 28.71 18.78
N VAL A 170 -14.72 29.12 17.56
CA VAL A 170 -15.06 28.24 16.45
C VAL A 170 -13.84 28.11 15.54
N PHE A 171 -13.47 26.86 15.28
CA PHE A 171 -12.36 26.51 14.42
C PHE A 171 -12.83 25.58 13.32
N GLU A 172 -12.05 25.57 12.25
CA GLU A 172 -12.26 24.74 11.10
C GLU A 172 -11.01 23.93 10.81
N PHE A 173 -11.19 22.65 10.56
CA PHE A 173 -10.16 21.77 10.05
C PHE A 173 -10.59 21.17 8.71
N ASN A 174 -9.76 21.28 7.69
CA ASN A 174 -10.10 20.81 6.36
C ASN A 174 -8.89 20.32 5.57
N GLU A 175 -9.12 19.35 4.67
CA GLU A 175 -8.18 19.05 3.60
C GLU A 175 -8.25 20.19 2.57
N VAL A 176 -7.10 20.70 2.12
CA VAL A 176 -7.00 21.73 1.07
C VAL A 176 -6.52 21.05 -0.21
N THR A 177 -7.47 20.65 -1.06
CA THR A 177 -7.15 20.10 -2.38
C THR A 177 -8.01 20.71 -3.48
N LEU A 178 -7.45 20.81 -4.68
CA LEU A 178 -8.06 21.49 -5.83
C LEU A 178 -9.20 20.69 -6.51
N LEU A 179 -9.74 19.67 -5.84
CA LEU A 179 -10.73 18.74 -6.40
C LEU A 179 -12.03 18.79 -5.60
N GLY A 180 -13.17 18.58 -6.27
CA GLY A 180 -14.53 18.82 -5.73
C GLY A 180 -14.89 18.09 -4.43
N ALA A 181 -14.21 16.99 -4.09
CA ALA A 181 -14.42 16.25 -2.83
C ALA A 181 -13.79 16.93 -1.58
N SER A 182 -12.97 17.97 -1.74
CA SER A 182 -12.29 18.65 -0.63
C SER A 182 -13.28 19.33 0.34
N ALA A 183 -14.48 19.69 -0.13
CA ALA A 183 -15.52 20.29 0.70
C ALA A 183 -16.10 19.31 1.73
N GLU A 184 -16.08 18.00 1.44
CA GLU A 184 -16.64 16.95 2.31
C GLU A 184 -15.77 16.69 3.54
N ASN A 185 -14.49 17.07 3.50
CA ASN A 185 -13.52 16.93 4.60
C ASN A 185 -13.39 18.19 5.47
N ARG A 186 -14.31 19.16 5.34
CA ARG A 186 -14.40 20.34 6.19
C ARG A 186 -15.11 20.01 7.50
N ARG A 187 -14.48 20.25 8.64
CA ARG A 187 -15.07 20.06 9.97
C ARG A 187 -14.93 21.34 10.78
N ALA A 188 -16.07 21.93 11.14
CA ALA A 188 -16.12 23.01 12.11
C ALA A 188 -16.39 22.42 13.50
N PHE A 189 -15.78 22.99 14.54
CA PHE A 189 -15.98 22.59 15.92
C PHE A 189 -15.71 23.77 16.85
N GLU A 190 -16.20 23.66 18.08
CA GLU A 190 -16.15 24.73 19.07
C GLU A 190 -15.25 24.32 20.25
N ILE A 191 -14.47 25.29 20.72
CA ILE A 191 -13.65 25.18 21.91
C ILE A 191 -14.31 26.06 22.97
N ALA A 192 -14.80 25.44 24.04
CA ALA A 192 -15.44 26.15 25.13
C ALA A 192 -14.41 26.85 26.02
N ARG A 193 -14.83 27.98 26.58
CA ARG A 193 -14.07 28.70 27.59
C ARG A 193 -13.91 27.87 28.86
N SER A 194 -12.69 27.84 29.39
CA SER A 194 -12.32 27.29 30.69
C SER A 194 -12.14 28.42 31.71
N ALA A 195 -12.53 28.17 32.95
CA ALA A 195 -12.24 29.06 34.08
C ALA A 195 -10.79 28.93 34.58
N ASP A 196 -10.10 27.85 34.20
CA ASP A 196 -8.73 27.52 34.59
C ASP A 196 -7.79 27.62 33.37
N GLU A 197 -6.71 28.39 33.52
CA GLU A 197 -5.68 28.62 32.49
C GLU A 197 -4.72 27.43 32.30
N THR A 198 -4.75 26.47 33.21
CA THR A 198 -3.81 25.34 33.24
C THR A 198 -4.39 24.03 32.75
N THR A 199 -5.72 23.89 32.79
CA THR A 199 -6.42 22.67 32.38
C THR A 199 -6.67 22.64 30.88
N PHE A 200 -6.14 21.63 30.20
CA PHE A 200 -6.39 21.38 28.78
C PHE A 200 -7.48 20.32 28.62
N THR A 201 -8.42 20.56 27.71
CA THR A 201 -9.45 19.60 27.33
C THR A 201 -9.06 18.91 26.02
N THR A 202 -9.21 17.59 25.96
CA THR A 202 -8.99 16.83 24.73
C THR A 202 -10.15 17.05 23.78
N VAL A 203 -9.86 17.54 22.59
CA VAL A 203 -10.82 17.77 21.52
C VAL A 203 -10.59 16.74 20.43
N ARG A 204 -11.65 16.03 20.04
CA ARG A 204 -11.65 15.03 18.98
C ARG A 204 -12.57 15.47 17.85
N VAL A 205 -12.01 15.62 16.65
CA VAL A 205 -12.68 16.15 15.46
C VAL A 205 -12.65 15.10 14.35
N GLY A 206 -13.80 14.78 13.77
CA GLY A 206 -13.91 13.80 12.69
C GLY A 206 -15.28 13.14 12.66
N PRO A 207 -15.48 12.13 11.80
CA PRO A 207 -14.47 11.47 10.96
C PRO A 207 -14.05 12.31 9.74
N LEU A 208 -12.77 12.24 9.38
CA LEU A 208 -12.18 12.78 8.15
C LEU A 208 -11.85 11.62 7.22
N THR A 209 -12.18 11.71 5.93
CA THR A 209 -11.95 10.62 4.97
C THR A 209 -10.87 11.03 3.97
N LEU A 210 -9.64 10.59 4.19
CA LEU A 210 -8.51 10.95 3.34
C LEU A 210 -8.32 9.90 2.25
N ALA A 211 -8.58 10.26 0.99
CA ALA A 211 -8.56 9.32 -0.13
C ALA A 211 -7.17 9.13 -0.77
N ARG A 212 -6.19 9.97 -0.44
CA ARG A 212 -4.87 10.01 -1.10
C ARG A 212 -3.76 10.39 -0.13
N SER A 213 -2.52 10.27 -0.63
CA SER A 213 -1.30 10.70 0.03
C SER A 213 -0.32 11.22 -1.02
N PRO A 214 0.38 12.35 -0.82
CA PRO A 214 0.30 13.24 0.35
C PRO A 214 -0.95 14.14 0.34
N VAL A 215 -1.31 14.67 1.51
CA VAL A 215 -2.43 15.63 1.69
C VAL A 215 -1.95 16.94 2.29
N THR A 216 -2.69 18.02 2.03
CA THR A 216 -2.50 19.29 2.73
C THR A 216 -3.65 19.48 3.70
N LEU A 217 -3.33 19.67 4.97
CA LEU A 217 -4.30 19.83 6.05
C LEU A 217 -4.21 21.23 6.61
N ARG A 218 -5.35 21.88 6.76
CA ARG A 218 -5.43 23.25 7.25
C ARG A 218 -6.35 23.34 8.45
N PHE A 219 -5.86 24.05 9.46
CA PHE A 219 -6.57 24.40 10.67
C PHE A 219 -6.69 25.92 10.72
N THR A 220 -7.90 26.46 10.80
CA THR A 220 -8.16 27.91 10.74
C THR A 220 -9.21 28.35 11.75
N SER A 221 -9.04 29.54 12.33
CA SER A 221 -10.08 30.20 13.11
C SER A 221 -11.10 30.86 12.19
N THR A 222 -12.39 30.76 12.50
CA THR A 222 -13.47 31.39 11.71
C THR A 222 -13.65 32.87 12.05
N ALA A 223 -13.16 33.31 13.20
CA ALA A 223 -13.12 34.69 13.67
C ALA A 223 -11.78 35.00 14.36
N GLY A 224 -11.58 36.27 14.73
CA GLY A 224 -10.49 36.69 15.60
C GLY A 224 -10.95 36.77 17.06
N TYR A 225 -10.16 36.24 17.99
CA TYR A 225 -10.46 36.17 19.42
C TYR A 225 -9.49 37.02 20.25
N PRO A 226 -9.48 38.37 20.10
CA PRO A 226 -8.51 39.22 20.78
C PRO A 226 -8.69 39.30 22.30
N ALA A 227 -9.89 38.99 22.82
CA ALA A 227 -10.22 39.02 24.25
C ALA A 227 -10.02 37.66 24.96
N ASN A 228 -9.63 36.61 24.23
CA ASN A 228 -9.38 35.28 24.78
C ASN A 228 -7.93 34.84 24.51
N ILE A 229 -7.38 34.05 25.43
CA ILE A 229 -6.12 33.32 25.23
C ILE A 229 -6.49 31.89 24.87
N ILE A 230 -6.25 31.52 23.61
CA ILE A 230 -6.46 30.15 23.12
C ILE A 230 -5.09 29.49 22.95
N ARG A 231 -4.89 28.34 23.60
CA ARG A 231 -3.66 27.53 23.55
C ARG A 231 -4.02 26.12 23.08
N LEU A 232 -3.43 25.68 21.98
CA LEU A 232 -3.67 24.35 21.40
C LEU A 232 -2.36 23.57 21.35
N ARG A 233 -2.37 22.28 21.71
CA ARG A 233 -1.16 21.43 21.69
C ARG A 233 -1.48 19.98 21.33
N ASN A 234 -0.43 19.19 21.11
CA ASN A 234 -0.51 17.74 20.95
C ASN A 234 -1.41 17.27 19.79
N PHE A 235 -1.27 17.89 18.62
CA PHE A 235 -2.04 17.52 17.42
C PHE A 235 -1.62 16.14 16.90
N ARG A 236 -2.59 15.24 16.72
CA ARG A 236 -2.38 13.90 16.19
C ARG A 236 -3.58 13.41 15.38
N LEU A 237 -3.34 12.59 14.38
CA LEU A 237 -4.37 11.95 13.56
C LEU A 237 -4.48 10.48 13.90
N ALA A 238 -5.51 10.11 14.66
CA ALA A 238 -5.80 8.74 15.03
C ALA A 238 -6.63 8.04 13.94
N PRO A 239 -6.19 6.89 13.40
CA PRO A 239 -6.99 6.12 12.46
C PRO A 239 -8.23 5.55 13.15
N ILE A 240 -9.35 5.56 12.44
CA ILE A 240 -10.58 4.91 12.89
C ILE A 240 -10.47 3.45 12.48
N MET A 241 -10.00 2.61 13.39
CA MET A 241 -10.25 1.19 13.31
C MET A 241 -11.70 0.99 13.74
N GLU A 242 -12.54 0.36 12.93
CA GLU A 242 -13.90 0.00 13.34
C GLU A 242 -13.82 -0.95 14.55
N GLU A 243 -13.92 -0.38 15.75
CA GLU A 243 -14.13 -1.11 16.98
C GLU A 243 -15.63 -1.39 17.10
N ALA A 244 -15.99 -2.62 16.77
CA ALA A 244 -17.29 -3.18 17.06
C ALA A 244 -17.49 -3.25 18.59
N ALA A 245 -18.17 -2.27 19.18
CA ALA A 245 -18.69 -2.37 20.55
C ALA A 245 -19.79 -1.34 20.84
N ALA A 246 -21.04 -1.69 20.53
CA ALA A 246 -22.21 -1.31 21.32
C ALA A 246 -23.20 -2.49 21.32
N PRO A 247 -23.81 -2.85 22.47
CA PRO A 247 -24.63 -4.05 22.56
C PRO A 247 -25.99 -3.77 21.90
N VAL A 248 -26.23 -4.37 20.74
CA VAL A 248 -27.55 -4.40 20.10
C VAL A 248 -28.19 -5.73 20.49
N PRO A 249 -29.45 -5.76 20.98
CA PRO A 249 -30.14 -7.00 21.29
C PRO A 249 -30.25 -7.85 20.04
N ALA A 250 -30.19 -9.17 20.22
CA ALA A 250 -30.19 -10.14 19.15
C ALA A 250 -31.36 -9.93 18.18
N THR A 251 -31.07 -9.43 16.98
CA THR A 251 -31.98 -9.54 15.84
C THR A 251 -31.18 -9.79 14.58
N THR A 252 -31.55 -10.87 13.91
CA THR A 252 -31.12 -11.34 12.59
C THR A 252 -30.95 -10.22 11.56
N ALA A 253 -29.71 -9.86 11.21
CA ALA A 253 -29.45 -8.88 10.14
C ALA A 253 -28.08 -9.09 9.48
N SER A 254 -27.91 -10.17 8.72
CA SER A 254 -26.79 -10.32 7.77
C SER A 254 -27.23 -10.48 6.31
N ALA A 255 -28.53 -10.63 6.04
CA ALA A 255 -29.08 -10.72 4.69
C ALA A 255 -29.47 -9.34 4.09
N ASP A 256 -29.97 -8.41 4.92
CA ASP A 256 -30.59 -7.17 4.43
C ASP A 256 -29.60 -6.11 3.92
N VAL A 257 -28.37 -6.06 4.45
CA VAL A 257 -27.33 -5.11 4.00
C VAL A 257 -26.79 -5.51 2.62
N SER A 258 -26.65 -6.83 2.36
CA SER A 258 -26.27 -7.33 1.04
C SER A 258 -27.39 -7.13 0.02
N ALA A 259 -28.65 -7.35 0.42
CA ALA A 259 -29.81 -7.13 -0.46
C ALA A 259 -30.00 -5.65 -0.82
N THR A 260 -29.83 -4.73 0.14
CA THR A 260 -29.91 -3.28 -0.11
C THR A 260 -28.76 -2.77 -0.97
N LEU A 261 -27.53 -3.27 -0.79
CA LEU A 261 -26.40 -2.96 -1.68
C LEU A 261 -26.59 -3.51 -3.10
N GLN A 262 -27.14 -4.72 -3.24
CA GLN A 262 -27.47 -5.30 -4.54
C GLN A 262 -28.58 -4.52 -5.25
N GLN A 263 -29.57 -4.04 -4.51
CA GLN A 263 -30.64 -3.20 -5.04
C GLN A 263 -30.12 -1.83 -5.49
N ALA A 264 -29.28 -1.17 -4.67
CA ALA A 264 -28.67 0.11 -5.01
C ALA A 264 -27.74 0.01 -6.23
N THR A 265 -26.93 -1.06 -6.31
CA THR A 265 -26.06 -1.29 -7.49
C THR A 265 -26.86 -1.60 -8.75
N THR A 266 -28.00 -2.28 -8.65
CA THR A 266 -28.88 -2.54 -9.79
C THR A 266 -29.56 -1.25 -10.27
N GLN A 267 -30.02 -0.40 -9.35
CA GLN A 267 -30.60 0.91 -9.68
C GLN A 267 -29.57 1.84 -10.35
N LEU A 268 -28.34 1.89 -9.83
CA LEU A 268 -27.26 2.69 -10.40
C LEU A 268 -26.88 2.20 -11.82
N ARG A 269 -26.83 0.87 -12.04
CA ARG A 269 -26.62 0.30 -13.37
C ARG A 269 -27.72 0.70 -14.35
N GLY A 270 -28.97 0.66 -13.92
CA GLY A 270 -30.11 1.08 -14.73
C GLY A 270 -30.04 2.56 -15.11
N ALA A 271 -29.73 3.43 -14.15
CA ALA A 271 -29.59 4.87 -14.38
C ALA A 271 -28.44 5.19 -15.36
N LEU A 272 -27.30 4.51 -15.22
CA LEU A 272 -26.15 4.73 -16.09
C LEU A 272 -26.36 4.17 -17.51
N GLU A 273 -27.06 3.04 -17.64
CA GLU A 273 -27.41 2.52 -18.98
C GLU A 273 -28.42 3.42 -19.68
N SER A 274 -29.39 3.98 -18.94
CA SER A 274 -30.34 4.96 -19.47
C SER A 274 -29.64 6.24 -19.93
N ALA A 275 -28.71 6.77 -19.13
CA ALA A 275 -27.92 7.94 -19.50
C ALA A 275 -27.01 7.67 -20.72
N ARG A 276 -26.38 6.49 -20.79
CA ARG A 276 -25.55 6.06 -21.92
C ARG A 276 -26.35 5.98 -23.22
N GLN A 277 -27.53 5.36 -23.17
CA GLN A 277 -28.41 5.23 -24.33
C GLN A 277 -28.86 6.60 -24.82
N SER A 278 -29.29 7.48 -23.90
CA SER A 278 -29.71 8.85 -24.25
C SER A 278 -28.58 9.66 -24.90
N ALA A 279 -27.35 9.54 -24.40
CA ALA A 279 -26.19 10.22 -24.98
C ALA A 279 -25.81 9.65 -26.37
N ALA A 280 -25.90 8.33 -26.55
CA ALA A 280 -25.64 7.68 -27.84
C ALA A 280 -26.68 8.08 -28.89
N ASP A 281 -27.95 8.15 -28.51
CA ASP A 281 -29.04 8.54 -29.40
C ASP A 281 -28.92 10.02 -29.81
N ALA A 282 -28.56 10.91 -28.88
CA ALA A 282 -28.29 12.32 -29.18
C ALA A 282 -27.13 12.47 -30.18
N TYR A 283 -26.03 11.75 -29.96
CA TYR A 283 -24.88 11.80 -30.86
C TYR A 283 -25.17 11.20 -32.24
N LEU A 284 -26.00 10.14 -32.31
CA LEU A 284 -26.46 9.59 -33.58
C LEU A 284 -27.34 10.58 -34.36
N ALA A 285 -28.18 11.34 -33.67
CA ALA A 285 -28.98 12.41 -34.29
C ALA A 285 -28.09 13.53 -34.86
N ASP A 286 -27.04 13.93 -34.13
CA ASP A 286 -26.05 14.91 -34.61
C ASP A 286 -25.30 14.41 -35.85
N LEU A 287 -24.90 13.14 -35.87
CA LEU A 287 -24.26 12.51 -37.04
C LEU A 287 -25.20 12.46 -38.25
N GLN A 288 -26.50 12.22 -38.05
CA GLN A 288 -27.49 12.26 -39.13
C GLN A 288 -27.69 13.68 -39.68
N HIS A 289 -27.70 14.68 -38.80
CA HIS A 289 -27.77 16.09 -39.21
C HIS A 289 -26.49 16.54 -39.96
N LEU A 290 -25.32 16.05 -39.52
CA LEU A 290 -24.05 16.25 -40.21
C LEU A 290 -24.01 15.56 -41.59
N ALA A 291 -24.63 14.39 -41.72
CA ALA A 291 -24.74 13.70 -43.01
C ALA A 291 -25.61 14.47 -44.01
N ALA A 292 -26.67 15.12 -43.53
CA ALA A 292 -27.55 15.96 -44.34
C ALA A 292 -26.88 17.28 -44.77
N SER A 293 -26.06 17.88 -43.90
CA SER A 293 -25.39 19.16 -44.18
C SER A 293 -24.08 19.04 -44.96
N LYS A 294 -23.38 17.90 -44.89
CA LYS A 294 -22.05 17.71 -45.52
C LYS A 294 -21.93 16.36 -46.25
N PRO A 295 -22.42 16.27 -47.51
CA PRO A 295 -22.42 15.01 -48.27
C PRO A 295 -21.02 14.47 -48.60
N ALA A 296 -19.98 15.33 -48.60
CA ALA A 296 -18.59 14.91 -48.83
C ALA A 296 -18.00 14.02 -47.70
N LEU A 297 -18.56 14.09 -46.48
CA LEU A 297 -18.08 13.32 -45.32
C LEU A 297 -18.92 12.06 -45.05
N LYS A 298 -19.89 11.75 -45.92
CA LYS A 298 -20.79 10.60 -45.81
C LYS A 298 -20.07 9.27 -45.45
N PRO A 299 -18.95 8.87 -46.07
CA PRO A 299 -18.29 7.60 -45.71
C PRO A 299 -17.71 7.60 -44.28
N GLN A 300 -17.24 8.76 -43.78
CA GLN A 300 -16.70 8.89 -42.43
C GLN A 300 -17.82 8.88 -41.39
N ILE A 301 -18.94 9.54 -41.70
CA ILE A 301 -20.13 9.58 -40.85
C ILE A 301 -20.78 8.18 -40.77
N GLU A 302 -20.84 7.45 -41.87
CA GLU A 302 -21.32 6.06 -41.88
C GLU A 302 -20.40 5.08 -41.13
N ALA A 303 -19.08 5.33 -41.15
CA ALA A 303 -18.13 4.57 -40.34
C ALA A 303 -18.33 4.84 -38.83
N GLU A 304 -18.50 6.11 -38.45
CA GLU A 304 -18.72 6.50 -37.05
C GLU A 304 -20.10 6.06 -36.53
N THR A 305 -21.14 6.16 -37.36
CA THR A 305 -22.47 5.62 -37.06
C THR A 305 -22.42 4.11 -36.80
N ARG A 306 -21.65 3.36 -37.61
CA ARG A 306 -21.43 1.92 -37.39
C ARG A 306 -20.63 1.64 -36.12
N ARG A 307 -19.65 2.48 -35.78
CA ARG A 307 -18.85 2.37 -34.55
C ARG A 307 -19.72 2.57 -33.30
N ILE A 308 -20.56 3.61 -33.28
CA ILE A 308 -21.45 3.91 -32.15
C ILE A 308 -22.51 2.82 -31.98
N ARG A 309 -23.11 2.34 -33.09
CA ARG A 309 -24.03 1.19 -33.04
C ARG A 309 -23.37 -0.05 -32.46
N ARG A 310 -22.13 -0.37 -32.86
CA ARG A 310 -21.37 -1.49 -32.25
C ARG A 310 -21.10 -1.29 -30.76
N LEU A 311 -20.83 -0.07 -30.30
CA LEU A 311 -20.61 0.24 -28.89
C LEU A 311 -21.89 0.10 -28.04
N VAL A 312 -23.05 0.39 -28.64
CA VAL A 312 -24.37 0.19 -28.02
C VAL A 312 -24.76 -1.30 -28.03
N ASP A 313 -24.51 -1.99 -29.15
CA ASP A 313 -24.84 -3.41 -29.37
C ASP A 313 -23.89 -4.38 -28.63
N GLN A 314 -22.71 -3.94 -28.18
CA GLN A 314 -21.78 -4.70 -27.30
C GLN A 314 -22.34 -4.98 -25.89
N LYS A 315 -23.67 -4.98 -25.73
CA LYS A 315 -24.47 -5.13 -24.52
C LYS A 315 -24.35 -6.52 -23.84
N THR A 316 -23.61 -7.46 -24.42
CA THR A 316 -23.46 -8.85 -23.94
C THR A 316 -22.02 -9.26 -23.59
N GLY A 317 -21.11 -8.29 -23.43
CA GLY A 317 -19.81 -8.50 -22.77
C GLY A 317 -19.75 -7.77 -21.41
N PRO A 318 -18.88 -8.16 -20.48
CA PRO A 318 -18.77 -7.52 -19.18
C PRO A 318 -18.07 -6.15 -19.33
N THR A 319 -18.75 -5.17 -19.91
CA THR A 319 -18.26 -3.80 -20.11
C THR A 319 -19.24 -2.80 -19.51
N GLY A 320 -19.60 -3.01 -18.24
CA GLY A 320 -20.10 -1.95 -17.38
C GLY A 320 -18.91 -1.20 -16.76
N ILE A 321 -19.01 0.13 -16.66
CA ILE A 321 -18.49 1.14 -15.69
C ILE A 321 -17.24 0.82 -14.84
N ARG A 322 -17.02 -0.44 -14.45
CA ARG A 322 -15.70 -0.97 -14.11
C ARG A 322 -14.67 -0.77 -15.23
N ALA A 323 -15.07 -0.77 -16.50
CA ALA A 323 -14.13 -0.54 -17.61
C ALA A 323 -13.43 0.84 -17.56
N ILE A 324 -14.03 1.86 -16.93
CA ILE A 324 -13.42 3.19 -16.84
C ILE A 324 -12.49 3.29 -15.61
N THR A 325 -12.75 2.54 -14.54
CA THR A 325 -11.85 2.47 -13.37
C THR A 325 -10.76 1.41 -13.49
N THR A 326 -10.88 0.45 -14.42
CA THR A 326 -9.83 -0.55 -14.75
C THR A 326 -9.07 -0.25 -16.05
N ALA A 327 -9.38 0.85 -16.75
CA ALA A 327 -8.73 1.30 -17.99
C ALA A 327 -7.22 1.59 -17.87
N ALA A 328 -6.63 1.51 -16.68
CA ALA A 328 -5.17 1.56 -16.53
C ALA A 328 -4.46 0.24 -16.89
N SER A 329 -5.18 -0.86 -17.18
CA SER A 329 -4.54 -2.18 -17.27
C SER A 329 -5.13 -3.15 -18.31
N GLY A 330 -5.89 -2.68 -19.29
CA GLY A 330 -6.26 -3.49 -20.46
C GLY A 330 -5.24 -3.28 -21.57
N LEU A 331 -4.31 -4.21 -21.77
CA LEU A 331 -3.46 -4.20 -22.96
C LEU A 331 -4.35 -4.51 -24.18
N ASN A 332 -4.43 -3.59 -25.15
CA ASN A 332 -5.21 -3.80 -26.37
C ASN A 332 -4.84 -5.13 -27.03
N GLY A 333 -5.82 -6.03 -27.20
CA GLY A 333 -5.59 -7.36 -27.79
C GLY A 333 -5.32 -8.48 -26.79
N PHE A 334 -5.46 -8.24 -25.48
CA PHE A 334 -5.48 -9.29 -24.45
C PHE A 334 -6.90 -9.44 -23.87
N GLU A 335 -7.29 -10.68 -23.59
CA GLU A 335 -8.47 -11.04 -22.82
C GLU A 335 -8.14 -10.97 -21.32
N ASP A 336 -8.91 -10.21 -20.55
CA ASP A 336 -8.69 -10.03 -19.11
C ASP A 336 -9.55 -11.05 -18.34
N ILE A 337 -8.87 -12.01 -17.71
CA ILE A 337 -9.46 -13.02 -16.85
C ILE A 337 -9.21 -12.60 -15.40
N ILE A 338 -10.28 -12.40 -14.64
CA ILE A 338 -10.25 -11.95 -13.24
C ILE A 338 -10.75 -13.09 -12.35
N ASP A 339 -10.23 -13.19 -11.13
CA ASP A 339 -10.63 -14.20 -10.14
C ASP A 339 -10.33 -15.67 -10.54
N ALA A 340 -9.31 -15.88 -11.37
CA ALA A 340 -8.79 -17.21 -11.64
C ALA A 340 -8.05 -17.77 -10.40
N ARG A 341 -7.98 -19.09 -10.28
CA ARG A 341 -7.21 -19.78 -9.23
C ARG A 341 -6.26 -20.80 -9.84
N LEU A 342 -5.16 -21.08 -9.16
CA LEU A 342 -4.33 -22.24 -9.52
C LEU A 342 -5.16 -23.52 -9.34
N ALA A 343 -5.08 -24.45 -10.29
CA ALA A 343 -5.70 -25.77 -10.14
C ALA A 343 -4.98 -26.59 -9.05
N ASP A 344 -5.66 -27.58 -8.48
CA ASP A 344 -5.09 -28.45 -7.44
C ASP A 344 -3.97 -29.36 -7.98
N ALA A 345 -3.89 -29.54 -9.30
CA ALA A 345 -2.83 -30.27 -9.96
C ALA A 345 -1.47 -29.54 -9.86
N GLU A 346 -0.39 -30.30 -9.70
CA GLU A 346 0.96 -29.71 -9.68
C GLU A 346 1.26 -28.98 -11.01
N PRO A 347 1.86 -27.77 -10.94
CA PRO A 347 2.37 -27.08 -12.12
C PRO A 347 3.31 -27.96 -12.94
N VAL A 348 3.21 -27.89 -14.26
CA VAL A 348 4.13 -28.60 -15.17
C VAL A 348 5.54 -28.03 -15.06
N SER A 349 5.64 -26.70 -14.93
CA SER A 349 6.88 -25.94 -14.77
C SER A 349 6.57 -24.63 -14.03
N GLY A 350 7.61 -23.90 -13.61
CA GLY A 350 7.43 -22.57 -12.98
C GLY A 350 6.70 -21.55 -13.87
N ASP A 351 6.77 -21.70 -15.20
CA ASP A 351 6.12 -20.84 -16.20
C ASP A 351 4.90 -21.47 -16.87
N ARG A 352 4.58 -22.75 -16.59
CA ARG A 352 3.46 -23.49 -17.20
C ARG A 352 2.62 -24.20 -16.15
N PHE A 353 1.36 -23.81 -16.01
CA PHE A 353 0.46 -24.36 -15.00
C PHE A 353 -1.01 -24.23 -15.42
N THR A 354 -1.86 -25.06 -14.81
CA THR A 354 -3.29 -25.06 -15.05
C THR A 354 -3.98 -24.11 -14.08
N ILE A 355 -4.89 -23.29 -14.59
CA ILE A 355 -5.78 -22.46 -13.77
C ILE A 355 -7.21 -22.96 -13.86
N VAL A 356 -8.01 -22.66 -12.83
CA VAL A 356 -9.46 -22.82 -12.82
C VAL A 356 -10.08 -21.44 -12.91
N HIS A 357 -10.89 -21.21 -13.94
CA HIS A 357 -11.70 -20.00 -14.11
C HIS A 357 -13.10 -20.40 -14.58
N GLU A 358 -14.15 -19.93 -13.89
CA GLU A 358 -15.55 -20.28 -14.18
C GLU A 358 -15.80 -21.80 -14.27
N GLY A 359 -15.11 -22.59 -13.43
CA GLY A 359 -15.22 -24.06 -13.41
C GLY A 359 -14.56 -24.76 -14.60
N ARG A 360 -13.80 -24.04 -15.43
CA ARG A 360 -13.01 -24.60 -16.53
C ARG A 360 -11.53 -24.59 -16.20
N GLU A 361 -10.88 -25.72 -16.45
CA GLU A 361 -9.43 -25.82 -16.37
C GLU A 361 -8.78 -25.37 -17.69
N GLN A 362 -7.79 -24.49 -17.58
CA GLN A 362 -7.06 -23.96 -18.73
C GLN A 362 -5.56 -24.02 -18.46
N LEU A 363 -4.81 -24.59 -19.39
CA LEU A 363 -3.35 -24.63 -19.31
C LEU A 363 -2.74 -23.33 -19.83
N ILE A 364 -1.96 -22.67 -18.97
CA ILE A 364 -1.40 -21.34 -19.23
C ILE A 364 0.12 -21.40 -19.25
N ARG A 365 0.71 -20.60 -20.14
CA ARG A 365 2.14 -20.32 -20.21
C ARG A 365 2.39 -18.84 -20.01
N LEU A 366 3.34 -18.50 -19.15
CA LEU A 366 3.73 -17.11 -18.93
C LEU A 366 4.42 -16.52 -20.18
N LEU A 367 4.06 -15.28 -20.51
CA LEU A 367 4.64 -14.56 -21.64
C LEU A 367 6.08 -14.10 -21.34
N TRP A 368 6.96 -14.21 -22.34
CA TRP A 368 8.35 -13.70 -22.37
C TRP A 368 9.31 -14.24 -21.30
N VAL A 369 8.89 -15.21 -20.49
CA VAL A 369 9.75 -15.89 -19.55
C VAL A 369 9.74 -17.37 -19.83
N LYS A 370 10.84 -18.04 -19.53
CA LYS A 370 10.97 -19.48 -19.61
C LYS A 370 11.67 -20.00 -18.37
N CYS A 371 11.02 -20.92 -17.66
CA CYS A 371 11.63 -21.63 -16.55
C CYS A 371 12.35 -22.88 -17.06
N ALA A 372 13.27 -23.40 -16.25
CA ALA A 372 13.94 -24.64 -16.55
C ALA A 372 12.97 -25.83 -16.51
N PRO A 373 13.07 -26.76 -17.49
CA PRO A 373 12.24 -27.95 -17.49
C PRO A 373 12.62 -28.87 -16.33
N THR A 374 11.68 -29.68 -15.88
CA THR A 374 11.87 -30.67 -14.81
C THR A 374 12.41 -32.01 -15.31
N ALA A 375 12.40 -32.24 -16.63
CA ALA A 375 12.90 -33.44 -17.28
C ALA A 375 14.26 -33.19 -17.94
N GLU A 376 15.24 -34.07 -17.67
CA GLU A 376 16.60 -34.00 -18.22
C GLU A 376 16.65 -34.13 -19.74
N THR A 377 15.69 -34.84 -20.34
CA THR A 377 15.63 -35.09 -21.78
C THR A 377 15.09 -33.91 -22.60
N ASP A 378 14.63 -32.84 -21.96
CA ASP A 378 14.04 -31.69 -22.65
C ASP A 378 15.12 -30.86 -23.38
N PRO A 379 14.98 -30.57 -24.69
CA PRO A 379 15.94 -29.75 -25.43
C PRO A 379 16.12 -28.33 -24.85
N GLY A 380 15.18 -27.86 -24.03
CA GLY A 380 15.24 -26.61 -23.29
C GLY A 380 16.35 -26.53 -22.24
N VAL A 381 16.84 -27.68 -21.73
CA VAL A 381 17.93 -27.74 -20.72
C VAL A 381 19.19 -27.05 -21.25
N LYS A 382 19.66 -27.45 -22.44
CA LYS A 382 20.88 -26.92 -23.05
C LYS A 382 20.81 -25.42 -23.35
N ASN A 383 19.62 -24.92 -23.70
CA ASN A 383 19.44 -23.50 -23.99
C ASN A 383 19.54 -22.64 -22.71
N LEU A 384 19.00 -23.13 -21.60
CA LEU A 384 19.05 -22.44 -20.31
C LEU A 384 20.40 -22.59 -19.61
N ALA A 385 21.06 -23.75 -19.75
CA ALA A 385 22.45 -23.93 -19.31
C ALA A 385 23.38 -22.88 -19.93
N ARG A 386 23.26 -22.64 -21.24
CA ARG A 386 24.00 -21.60 -21.95
C ARG A 386 23.63 -20.18 -21.51
N HIS A 387 22.35 -19.92 -21.24
CA HIS A 387 21.87 -18.61 -20.80
C HIS A 387 22.42 -18.23 -19.42
N PHE A 388 22.29 -19.14 -18.46
CA PHE A 388 22.74 -18.92 -17.08
C PHE A 388 24.23 -19.19 -16.87
N LYS A 389 24.90 -19.88 -17.80
CA LYS A 389 26.30 -20.34 -17.71
C LYS A 389 26.54 -21.32 -16.56
N ILE A 390 25.68 -22.34 -16.48
CA ILE A 390 25.69 -23.37 -15.43
C ILE A 390 25.74 -24.78 -16.06
N ALA A 391 25.99 -25.81 -15.26
CA ALA A 391 25.99 -27.19 -15.74
C ALA A 391 24.56 -27.66 -16.08
N ASP A 392 24.44 -28.60 -17.04
CA ASP A 392 23.14 -29.15 -17.47
C ASP A 392 22.37 -29.80 -16.29
N GLU A 393 23.09 -30.37 -15.32
CA GLU A 393 22.53 -31.00 -14.12
C GLU A 393 21.85 -29.97 -13.19
N ASP A 394 22.47 -28.79 -13.01
CA ASP A 394 21.96 -27.72 -12.15
C ASP A 394 20.67 -27.10 -12.70
N VAL A 395 20.50 -27.10 -14.03
CA VAL A 395 19.31 -26.57 -14.71
C VAL A 395 18.05 -27.28 -14.23
N VAL A 396 18.09 -28.61 -14.09
CA VAL A 396 16.92 -29.40 -13.67
C VAL A 396 16.57 -29.12 -12.20
N ALA A 397 17.57 -28.94 -11.34
CA ALA A 397 17.37 -28.55 -9.95
C ALA A 397 16.68 -27.18 -9.85
N ILE A 398 17.11 -26.20 -10.66
CA ILE A 398 16.44 -24.89 -10.76
C ILE A 398 15.01 -25.04 -11.29
N GLY A 399 14.77 -25.94 -12.26
CA GLY A 399 13.44 -26.21 -12.79
C GLY A 399 12.46 -26.72 -11.74
N ARG A 400 12.93 -27.63 -10.88
CA ARG A 400 12.15 -28.11 -9.72
C ARG A 400 11.88 -27.00 -8.71
N ALA A 401 12.90 -26.20 -8.39
CA ALA A 401 12.75 -25.06 -7.49
C ALA A 401 11.76 -24.01 -8.05
N ALA A 402 11.79 -23.72 -9.36
CA ALA A 402 10.85 -22.81 -10.00
C ALA A 402 9.42 -23.35 -9.98
N ARG A 403 9.24 -24.66 -10.18
CA ARG A 403 7.94 -25.33 -10.09
C ARG A 403 7.36 -25.24 -8.67
N GLU A 404 8.15 -25.58 -7.66
CA GLU A 404 7.76 -25.51 -6.25
C GLU A 404 7.47 -24.07 -5.81
N PHE A 405 8.29 -23.12 -6.26
CA PHE A 405 8.08 -21.70 -6.02
C PHE A 405 6.75 -21.24 -6.60
N THR A 406 6.43 -21.55 -7.86
CA THR A 406 5.15 -21.19 -8.45
C THR A 406 3.97 -21.87 -7.76
N ALA A 407 4.10 -23.16 -7.41
CA ALA A 407 3.06 -23.89 -6.70
C ALA A 407 2.76 -23.30 -5.31
N GLY A 408 3.79 -22.93 -4.55
CA GLY A 408 3.63 -22.33 -3.23
C GLY A 408 3.21 -20.86 -3.29
N TYR A 409 3.75 -20.09 -4.24
CA TYR A 409 3.54 -18.65 -4.30
C TYR A 409 2.15 -18.28 -4.83
N LEU A 410 1.58 -19.06 -5.74
CA LEU A 410 0.26 -18.81 -6.33
C LEU A 410 -0.89 -19.51 -5.59
N ARG A 411 -0.59 -20.39 -4.64
CA ARG A 411 -1.59 -21.12 -3.86
C ARG A 411 -2.52 -20.16 -3.13
N ASP A 412 -3.82 -20.42 -3.21
CA ASP A 412 -4.90 -19.66 -2.56
C ASP A 412 -4.99 -18.17 -2.92
N LYS A 413 -4.26 -17.70 -3.94
CA LYS A 413 -4.31 -16.31 -4.39
C LYS A 413 -5.26 -16.14 -5.58
N PRO A 414 -6.06 -15.04 -5.60
CA PRO A 414 -6.80 -14.66 -6.79
C PRO A 414 -5.82 -14.18 -7.86
N LEU A 415 -5.89 -14.81 -9.03
CA LEU A 415 -5.04 -14.55 -10.17
C LEU A 415 -5.78 -13.67 -11.17
N ARG A 416 -5.13 -12.59 -11.63
CA ARG A 416 -5.58 -11.81 -12.77
C ARG A 416 -4.68 -12.09 -13.95
N LEU A 417 -5.23 -12.55 -15.06
CA LEU A 417 -4.47 -12.89 -16.25
C LEU A 417 -4.88 -12.05 -17.45
N LEU A 418 -3.89 -11.49 -18.14
CA LEU A 418 -4.08 -10.92 -19.47
C LEU A 418 -3.64 -11.97 -20.48
N VAL A 419 -4.60 -12.63 -21.12
CA VAL A 419 -4.39 -13.74 -22.04
C VAL A 419 -4.32 -13.25 -23.47
N ARG A 420 -3.32 -13.69 -24.24
CA ARG A 420 -3.25 -13.43 -25.67
C ARG A 420 -4.26 -14.33 -26.40
N PRO A 421 -5.00 -13.83 -27.42
CA PRO A 421 -5.99 -14.61 -28.15
C PRO A 421 -5.36 -15.77 -28.94
N ASP A 422 -4.07 -15.64 -29.28
CA ASP A 422 -3.33 -16.69 -29.97
C ASP A 422 -3.03 -17.84 -29.00
N ARG A 423 -3.46 -19.05 -29.36
CA ARG A 423 -3.08 -20.29 -28.66
C ARG A 423 -1.82 -20.86 -29.27
N ASP A 424 -0.93 -21.41 -28.44
CA ASP A 424 0.20 -22.19 -28.95
C ASP A 424 -0.31 -23.50 -29.61
N LYS A 425 0.56 -24.18 -30.37
CA LYS A 425 0.24 -25.45 -31.06
C LYS A 425 -0.31 -26.53 -30.12
N ASP A 426 0.12 -26.48 -28.85
CA ASP A 426 -0.27 -27.42 -27.80
C ASP A 426 -1.59 -27.03 -27.11
N GLY A 427 -2.29 -26.00 -27.61
CA GLY A 427 -3.52 -25.47 -27.03
C GLY A 427 -3.31 -24.57 -25.81
N THR A 428 -2.06 -24.32 -25.40
CA THR A 428 -1.72 -23.49 -24.24
C THR A 428 -1.97 -22.01 -24.48
N LEU A 429 -2.56 -21.35 -23.49
CA LEU A 429 -2.81 -19.91 -23.53
C LEU A 429 -1.59 -19.15 -23.05
N ALA A 430 -1.13 -18.18 -23.84
CA ALA A 430 0.01 -17.35 -23.47
C ALA A 430 -0.50 -16.12 -22.69
N ALA A 431 -0.10 -15.95 -21.43
CA ALA A 431 -0.68 -14.94 -20.55
C ALA A 431 0.34 -14.15 -19.73
N LEU A 432 -0.04 -12.93 -19.35
CA LEU A 432 0.62 -12.15 -18.31
C LEU A 432 -0.13 -12.32 -16.99
N LEU A 433 0.58 -12.66 -15.92
CA LEU A 433 -0.02 -12.87 -14.61
C LEU A 433 0.22 -11.66 -13.71
N PHE A 434 -0.87 -11.07 -13.22
CA PHE A 434 -0.85 -9.97 -12.26
C PHE A 434 -1.41 -10.43 -10.92
N LEU A 435 -0.64 -10.12 -9.86
CA LEU A 435 -1.02 -10.33 -8.48
C LEU A 435 -1.23 -8.96 -7.81
N PRO A 436 -2.23 -8.81 -6.92
CA PRO A 436 -2.55 -7.53 -6.28
C PRO A 436 -1.36 -6.89 -5.56
N ASP A 437 -0.58 -7.68 -4.83
CA ASP A 437 0.46 -7.17 -3.93
C ASP A 437 1.81 -6.92 -4.62
N VAL A 438 2.05 -7.58 -5.76
CA VAL A 438 3.39 -7.66 -6.38
C VAL A 438 3.39 -7.18 -7.83
N GLY A 439 2.22 -7.02 -8.44
CA GLY A 439 2.09 -6.70 -9.85
C GLY A 439 2.44 -7.90 -10.73
N LEU A 440 3.34 -7.72 -11.70
CA LEU A 440 3.68 -8.73 -12.70
C LEU A 440 4.48 -9.89 -12.08
N TYR A 441 3.90 -11.09 -12.01
CA TYR A 441 4.53 -12.26 -11.39
C TYR A 441 5.83 -12.68 -12.07
N GLN A 442 5.95 -12.48 -13.39
CA GLN A 442 7.18 -12.75 -14.14
C GLN A 442 8.39 -12.00 -13.59
N ASN A 443 8.21 -10.79 -13.04
CA ASN A 443 9.30 -10.03 -12.41
C ASN A 443 9.83 -10.71 -11.14
N VAL A 444 8.98 -11.49 -10.45
CA VAL A 444 9.35 -12.25 -9.26
C VAL A 444 10.24 -13.42 -9.66
N LEU A 445 9.78 -14.23 -10.62
CA LEU A 445 10.54 -15.37 -11.14
C LEU A 445 11.90 -14.96 -11.70
N VAL A 446 11.93 -13.90 -12.52
CA VAL A 446 13.18 -13.36 -13.09
C VAL A 446 14.06 -12.75 -12.01
N GLY A 447 13.48 -12.01 -11.07
CA GLY A 447 14.22 -11.39 -9.97
C GLY A 447 14.88 -12.38 -9.01
N HIS A 448 14.29 -13.56 -8.83
CA HIS A 448 14.86 -14.67 -8.06
C HIS A 448 15.82 -15.55 -8.88
N GLY A 449 16.02 -15.27 -10.18
CA GLY A 449 16.88 -16.06 -11.05
C GLY A 449 16.32 -17.47 -11.32
N LEU A 450 14.99 -17.63 -11.29
CA LEU A 450 14.30 -18.91 -11.55
C LEU A 450 13.78 -19.01 -13.00
N ALA A 451 13.69 -17.87 -13.69
CA ALA A 451 13.26 -17.79 -15.09
C ALA A 451 14.21 -16.91 -15.90
N ALA A 452 14.42 -17.28 -17.17
CA ALA A 452 15.14 -16.49 -18.15
C ALA A 452 14.16 -15.67 -18.99
N VAL A 453 14.55 -14.46 -19.39
CA VAL A 453 13.75 -13.65 -20.32
C VAL A 453 13.98 -14.16 -21.75
N VAL A 454 12.90 -14.49 -22.44
CA VAL A 454 12.92 -14.93 -23.84
C VAL A 454 12.43 -13.80 -24.72
N VAL A 455 13.36 -13.12 -25.37
CA VAL A 455 13.06 -12.09 -26.36
C VAL A 455 12.59 -12.77 -27.66
N PRO A 456 11.33 -12.57 -28.09
CA PRO A 456 10.88 -13.16 -29.35
C PRO A 456 11.58 -12.48 -30.53
N PRO A 457 11.81 -13.19 -31.65
CA PRO A 457 12.60 -12.71 -32.77
C PRO A 457 12.04 -11.42 -33.39
N PRO A 458 12.89 -10.59 -34.03
CA PRO A 458 12.56 -9.25 -34.51
C PRO A 458 11.49 -9.17 -35.61
N GLY A 459 10.86 -10.28 -36.01
CA GLY A 459 9.79 -10.35 -37.01
C GLY A 459 8.36 -10.33 -36.45
N ASP A 460 8.16 -10.42 -35.13
CA ASP A 460 6.83 -10.32 -34.48
C ASP A 460 6.38 -8.84 -34.43
N SER A 461 5.98 -8.32 -35.58
CA SER A 461 5.71 -6.91 -35.88
C SER A 461 4.43 -6.32 -35.25
N LYS A 462 3.76 -7.05 -34.33
CA LYS A 462 2.50 -6.63 -33.69
C LYS A 462 2.61 -6.33 -32.20
N ARG A 463 3.80 -6.00 -31.68
CA ARG A 463 3.92 -5.62 -30.26
C ARG A 463 3.50 -4.17 -30.05
N ASN A 464 2.48 -3.98 -29.21
CA ASN A 464 2.06 -2.67 -28.75
C ASN A 464 3.19 -1.98 -27.95
N ALA A 465 3.18 -0.65 -27.88
CA ALA A 465 4.20 0.12 -27.14
C ALA A 465 4.31 -0.31 -25.66
N THR A 466 3.19 -0.69 -25.06
CA THR A 466 3.09 -1.21 -23.70
C THR A 466 3.75 -2.57 -23.52
N GLU A 467 3.62 -3.48 -24.48
CA GLU A 467 4.31 -4.78 -24.46
C GLU A 467 5.83 -4.61 -24.52
N ARG A 468 6.31 -3.66 -25.33
CA ARG A 468 7.74 -3.34 -25.39
C ARG A 468 8.26 -2.82 -24.05
N ALA A 469 7.47 -1.99 -23.37
CA ALA A 469 7.83 -1.47 -22.04
C ALA A 469 7.87 -2.58 -20.97
N LEU A 470 6.90 -3.50 -20.98
CA LEU A 470 6.89 -4.64 -20.05
C LEU A 470 8.07 -5.58 -20.30
N LEU A 471 8.40 -5.86 -21.56
CA LEU A 471 9.57 -6.66 -21.91
C LEU A 471 10.88 -5.98 -21.46
N ALA A 472 11.03 -4.67 -21.71
CA ALA A 472 12.19 -3.91 -21.24
C ALA A 472 12.31 -3.94 -19.71
N THR A 473 11.17 -3.95 -19.00
CA THR A 473 11.14 -4.08 -17.53
C THR A 473 11.65 -5.45 -17.08
N LEU A 474 11.26 -6.53 -17.78
CA LEU A 474 11.74 -7.89 -17.50
C LEU A 474 13.25 -8.01 -17.76
N GLU A 475 13.74 -7.47 -18.88
CA GLU A 475 15.18 -7.45 -19.21
C GLU A 475 16.00 -6.67 -18.18
N ALA A 476 15.51 -5.50 -17.75
CA ALA A 476 16.14 -4.74 -16.67
C ALA A 476 16.18 -5.55 -15.37
N ARG A 477 15.08 -6.24 -15.04
CA ARG A 477 14.98 -7.06 -13.83
C ARG A 477 15.92 -8.27 -13.86
N GLU A 478 16.11 -8.88 -15.03
CA GLU A 478 17.07 -9.98 -15.21
C GLU A 478 18.51 -9.49 -15.02
N ASN A 479 18.84 -8.32 -15.58
CA ASN A 479 20.15 -7.69 -15.38
C ASN A 479 20.40 -7.35 -13.90
N ASP A 480 19.40 -6.85 -13.18
CA ASP A 480 19.49 -6.62 -11.74
C ASP A 480 19.75 -7.91 -10.98
N ALA A 481 19.03 -8.99 -11.28
CA ALA A 481 19.20 -10.30 -10.63
C ALA A 481 20.62 -10.84 -10.81
N LYS A 482 21.19 -10.65 -12.01
CA LYS A 482 22.56 -11.03 -12.34
C LYS A 482 23.62 -10.19 -11.61
N GLN A 483 23.35 -8.91 -11.32
CA GLN A 483 24.30 -7.99 -10.69
C GLN A 483 24.27 -7.99 -9.16
N ARG A 484 23.25 -8.61 -8.54
CA ARG A 484 23.14 -8.71 -7.07
C ARG A 484 24.33 -9.44 -6.45
N LYS A 485 24.68 -9.06 -5.22
CA LYS A 485 25.71 -9.69 -4.39
C LYS A 485 25.09 -10.15 -3.07
N PRO A 486 24.92 -11.47 -2.83
CA PRO A 486 25.19 -12.57 -3.76
C PRO A 486 24.19 -12.61 -4.93
N PRO A 487 24.55 -13.21 -6.08
CA PRO A 487 23.63 -13.43 -7.20
C PRO A 487 22.44 -14.31 -6.76
N SER A 488 21.28 -14.15 -7.38
CA SER A 488 20.07 -14.92 -7.04
C SER A 488 19.87 -16.14 -7.93
N GLY A 489 19.41 -17.25 -7.33
CA GLY A 489 18.97 -18.45 -8.04
C GLY A 489 20.01 -19.02 -8.99
N ALA A 490 19.63 -19.23 -10.25
CA ALA A 490 20.50 -19.78 -11.28
C ALA A 490 21.78 -18.95 -11.52
N TRP A 491 21.73 -17.63 -11.27
CA TRP A 491 22.90 -16.76 -11.42
C TRP A 491 23.98 -17.01 -10.36
N ALA A 492 23.62 -17.62 -9.22
CA ALA A 492 24.57 -17.96 -8.16
C ALA A 492 25.41 -19.20 -8.48
N LEU A 493 24.92 -20.05 -9.38
CA LEU A 493 25.55 -21.33 -9.75
C LEU A 493 26.52 -21.19 -10.93
N GLN A 494 26.82 -19.96 -11.36
CA GLN A 494 27.86 -19.74 -12.36
C GLN A 494 29.16 -20.31 -11.84
N ALA A 495 29.71 -21.30 -12.54
CA ALA A 495 31.01 -21.85 -12.23
C ALA A 495 32.01 -20.67 -12.16
N GLU A 496 32.70 -20.52 -11.03
CA GLU A 496 33.81 -19.59 -10.91
C GLU A 496 34.74 -19.82 -12.11
N SER A 497 34.80 -18.87 -13.03
CA SER A 497 35.82 -18.90 -14.07
C SER A 497 37.16 -18.79 -13.36
N THR A 498 37.84 -19.91 -13.24
CA THR A 498 39.29 -20.07 -13.06
C THR A 498 40.06 -18.79 -13.39
N GLY A 499 40.34 -18.00 -12.36
CA GLY A 499 41.02 -16.72 -12.45
C GLY A 499 41.61 -16.25 -11.11
N GLY A 500 41.92 -17.19 -10.22
CA GLY A 500 42.79 -16.91 -9.07
C GLY A 500 44.25 -17.16 -9.46
N PRO A 501 45.19 -16.22 -9.23
CA PRO A 501 46.61 -16.54 -9.34
C PRO A 501 46.93 -17.57 -8.25
N LYS A 502 47.64 -18.64 -8.61
CA LYS A 502 48.19 -19.59 -7.63
C LYS A 502 49.10 -18.84 -6.64
N PRO A 503 48.90 -19.00 -5.32
CA PRO A 503 50.01 -19.16 -4.38
C PRO A 503 50.49 -20.62 -4.34
#